data_AF-R1D9R0-F1
#
_entry.id   AF-R1D9R0-F1
#
_cell.length_a   1.000
_cell.length_b   1.000
_cell.length_c   1.000
_cell.angle_alpha   90.00
_cell.angle_beta   90.00
_cell.angle_gamma   90.00
#
_symmetry.space_group_name_H-M   'P 1'
#
loop_
_entity.id
_entity.type
_entity.pdbx_description
1 polymer ?
#
loop_
_entity_poly.entity_id
_entity_poly.type
_entity_poly.pdbx_seq_one_letter_code
_entity_poly.pdbx_strand_id
1 'polypeptide(L)' 'MGVSLLLQKRLAASVLKCGKRKVWLDPNEVNEISMANSRQNVRKLVKDGFVIKKPQKMVG' A
#
# COMPACT_ATOMS: atom_id res chain seq x y z
N MET A 1 -18.29 10.60 -3.93
CA MET A 1 -17.70 9.45 -4.64
C MET A 1 -16.27 9.27 -4.14
N GLY A 2 -15.93 8.17 -3.47
CA GLY A 2 -14.58 7.93 -2.97
C GLY A 2 -13.66 7.34 -4.04
N VAL A 3 -12.36 7.60 -3.94
CA VAL A 3 -11.36 7.01 -4.84
C VAL A 3 -11.12 5.54 -4.45
N SER A 4 -11.17 4.62 -5.41
CA SER A 4 -10.93 3.20 -5.17
C SER A 4 -9.43 2.88 -5.20
N LEU A 5 -8.90 2.35 -4.08
CA LEU A 5 -7.49 1.97 -3.95
C LEU A 5 -7.24 0.45 -4.04
N LEU A 6 -8.19 -0.30 -4.61
CA LEU A 6 -8.12 -1.78 -4.68
C LEU A 6 -6.92 -2.27 -5.50
N LEU A 7 -6.60 -1.57 -6.59
CA LEU A 7 -5.45 -1.86 -7.43
C LEU A 7 -4.14 -1.65 -6.67
N GLN A 8 -4.00 -0.48 -6.04
CA GLN A 8 -2.84 -0.07 -5.26
C GLN A 8 -2.59 -1.05 -4.12
N LYS A 9 -3.64 -1.44 -3.40
CA LYS A 9 -3.56 -2.44 -2.32
C LYS A 9 -3.09 -3.81 -2.82
N ARG A 10 -3.51 -4.22 -4.03
CA ARG A 10 -3.04 -5.47 -4.67
C ARG A 10 -1.57 -5.36 -5.10
N LEU A 11 -1.17 -4.25 -5.72
CA LEU A 11 0.20 -4.02 -6.13
C LEU A 11 1.15 -3.94 -4.94
N ALA A 12 0.77 -3.21 -3.89
CA ALA A 12 1.51 -3.09 -2.64
C ALA A 12 1.72 -4.45 -1.95
N ALA A 13 0.69 -5.29 -1.91
CA ALA A 13 0.81 -6.65 -1.38
C ALA A 13 1.88 -7.49 -2.13
N SER A 14 1.91 -7.37 -3.47
CA SER A 14 2.93 -8.03 -4.30
C SER A 14 4.33 -7.45 -4.09
N VAL A 15 4.47 -6.12 -3.97
CA VAL A 15 5.76 -5.44 -3.76
C VAL A 15 6.33 -5.75 -2.37
N LEU A 16 5.50 -5.71 -1.33
CA LEU A 16 5.89 -5.93 0.07
C LEU A 16 5.95 -7.42 0.47
N LYS A 17 5.68 -8.33 -0.48
CA LYS A 17 5.62 -9.79 -0.28
C LYS A 17 4.77 -10.15 0.95
N CYS A 18 3.53 -9.64 1.00
CA CYS A 18 2.61 -9.87 2.11
C CYS A 18 1.14 -9.93 1.65
N GLY A 19 0.24 -10.38 2.53
CA GLY A 19 -1.20 -10.36 2.22
C GLY A 19 -1.81 -8.95 2.27
N LYS A 20 -2.88 -8.71 1.50
CA LYS A 20 -3.58 -7.39 1.43
C LYS A 20 -3.99 -6.83 2.81
N ARG A 21 -4.26 -7.69 3.80
CA ARG A 21 -4.62 -7.28 5.18
C ARG A 21 -3.44 -6.62 5.93
N LYS A 22 -2.20 -6.88 5.49
CA LYS A 22 -0.97 -6.31 6.05
C LYS A 22 -0.54 -5.01 5.38
N VAL A 23 -1.15 -4.64 4.27
CA VAL A 23 -0.90 -3.35 3.64
C VAL A 23 -1.67 -2.27 4.39
N TRP A 24 -0.94 -1.24 4.83
CA TRP A 24 -1.48 0.04 5.26
C TRP A 24 -1.21 1.09 4.18
N LEU A 25 -2.20 1.93 3.90
CA LEU A 25 -2.16 3.03 2.95
C LEU A 25 -2.45 4.30 3.76
N ASP A 26 -1.65 5.34 3.59
CA ASP A 26 -1.85 6.60 4.31
C ASP A 26 -3.16 7.26 3.86
N PRO A 27 -4.13 7.51 4.76
CA PRO A 27 -5.38 8.16 4.41
C PRO A 27 -5.21 9.64 4.04
N ASN A 28 -4.09 10.28 4.38
CA ASN A 28 -3.81 11.67 4.03
C ASN A 28 -3.26 11.80 2.60
N GLU A 29 -2.69 10.73 2.05
CA GLU A 29 -1.99 10.71 0.76
C GLU A 29 -2.79 9.98 -0.33
N VAL A 30 -4.12 9.94 -0.21
CA VAL A 30 -5.01 9.20 -1.13
C VAL A 30 -4.83 9.61 -2.59
N ASN A 31 -4.59 10.90 -2.85
CA ASN A 31 -4.39 11.40 -4.21
C ASN A 31 -3.11 10.84 -4.84
N GLU A 32 -1.98 10.94 -4.14
CA GLU A 32 -0.68 10.40 -4.60
C GLU A 32 -0.76 8.88 -4.78
N ILE A 33 -1.37 8.19 -3.82
CA ILE A 33 -1.55 6.73 -3.89
C ILE A 33 -2.42 6.36 -5.10
N SER A 34 -3.50 7.09 -5.37
CA SER A 34 -4.41 6.79 -6.48
C SER A 34 -3.76 6.87 -7.86
N MET A 35 -2.75 7.74 -8.03
CA MET A 35 -2.01 7.89 -9.29
C MET A 35 -1.02 6.73 -9.54
N ALA A 36 -0.67 5.95 -8.52
CA ALA A 36 0.25 4.83 -8.67
C ALA A 36 -0.43 3.60 -9.30
N ASN A 37 -0.17 3.37 -10.59
CA ASN A 37 -0.73 2.26 -11.37
C ASN A 37 0.26 1.12 -11.68
N SER A 38 1.55 1.27 -11.33
CA SER A 38 2.59 0.29 -11.56
C SER A 38 3.27 -0.18 -10.27
N ARG A 39 3.95 -1.33 -10.31
CA ARG A 39 4.77 -1.80 -9.18
C ARG A 39 5.92 -0.84 -8.88
N GLN A 40 6.44 -0.15 -9.88
CA GLN A 40 7.54 0.81 -9.70
C GLN A 40 7.07 2.05 -8.93
N ASN A 41 5.90 2.61 -9.27
CA ASN A 41 5.33 3.73 -8.52
C ASN A 41 5.02 3.31 -7.07
N VAL A 42 4.47 2.11 -6.88
CA VAL A 42 4.21 1.58 -5.52
C VAL A 42 5.50 1.42 -4.70
N ARG A 43 6.64 1.02 -5.31
CA ARG A 43 7.94 0.99 -4.59
C ARG A 43 8.38 2.36 -4.12
N LYS A 44 8.11 3.42 -4.90
CA LYS A 44 8.38 4.79 -4.49
C LYS A 44 7.53 5.16 -3.27
N LEU A 45 6.21 4.90 -3.31
CA LEU A 45 5.32 5.13 -2.16
C LEU A 45 5.73 4.35 -0.90
N VAL A 46 6.27 3.14 -1.06
CA VAL A 46 6.81 2.37 0.07
C VAL A 46 8.06 3.03 0.65
N LYS A 47 8.95 3.54 -0.21
CA LYS A 47 10.15 4.27 0.21
C LYS A 47 9.81 5.59 0.90
N ASP A 48 8.78 6.27 0.40
CA ASP A 48 8.31 7.57 0.92
C ASP A 48 7.44 7.40 2.19
N GLY A 49 7.04 6.17 2.54
CA GLY A 49 6.31 5.85 3.77
C GLY A 49 4.78 5.89 3.63
N PHE A 50 4.24 6.22 2.46
CA PHE A 50 2.79 6.27 2.23
C PHE A 50 2.13 4.88 2.13
N VAL A 51 2.95 3.84 1.90
CA VAL A 51 2.53 2.43 1.85
C VAL A 51 3.42 1.59 2.74
N ILE A 52 2.84 0.94 3.75
CA ILE A 52 3.62 0.22 4.78
C ILE A 52 3.13 -1.22 4.95
N LYS A 53 4.06 -2.15 5.22
CA LYS A 53 3.76 -3.49 5.73
C LYS A 53 3.55 -3.43 7.24
N LYS A 54 2.31 -3.59 7.69
CA LYS A 54 1.98 -3.70 9.12
C LYS A 54 2.70 -4.90 9.75
N PRO A 55 3.17 -4.77 11.00
CA PRO A 55 3.82 -5.86 11.72
C PRO A 55 2.90 -7.09 11.85
N GLN A 56 3.51 -8.26 12.01
CA GLN A 56 2.79 -9.45 12.41
C GLN A 56 2.37 -9.29 13.87
N LYS A 57 1.12 -9.59 14.22
CA LYS A 57 0.78 -9.77 15.64
C LYS A 57 1.59 -10.98 16.08
N MET A 58 2.56 -10.78 16.97
CA MET A 58 3.17 -11.90 17.67
C MET A 58 2.04 -12.58 18.46
N VAL A 59 1.77 -13.83 18.14
CA VAL A 59 0.91 -14.68 18.95
C VAL A 59 1.87 -15.35 19.92
N GLY A 60 1.73 -15.05 21.21
CA GLY A 60 2.40 -15.77 22.29
C GLY A 60 1.69 -17.08 22.59
#